data_AF-A0A847F113-F1
#
_entry.id   AF-A0A847F113-F1
#
_cell.length_a   1.000
_cell.length_b   1.000
_cell.length_c   1.000
_cell.angle_alpha   90.00
_cell.angle_beta   90.00
_cell.angle_gamma   90.00
#
_symmetry.space_group_name_H-M   'P 1'
#
loop_
_entity.id
_entity.type
_entity.pdbx_description
1 polymer ?
#
loop_
_entity_poly.entity_id
_entity_poly.type
_entity_poly.pdbx_seq_one_letter_code
_entity_poly.pdbx_strand_id
1 'polypeptide(L)'
;MMRFLALFTLVFVSSACAESAPIAPEVSEEQILASLSARHFDPDRPSEALKSENARARLEALARLEPDAPVHLAERAAAALRHHGASESSRLLLLDLAEKDETPPGLREAALSSLGSAFADREKARLLALSERLSEHPSLGVAREARLLGVRVRVQGFIAPPGADESRERDEGRDEPRLRFRD
;
A
#
# COMPACT_ATOMS: atom_id res chain seq x y z
N MET A 1 -7.87 44.30 -50.97
CA MET A 1 -8.80 43.26 -51.47
C MET A 1 -7.97 42.01 -51.75
N MET A 2 -8.10 40.97 -50.92
CA MET A 2 -8.79 39.71 -51.28
C MET A 2 -8.05 39.00 -52.44
N ARG A 3 -7.34 37.87 -52.29
CA ARG A 3 -7.80 36.59 -51.74
C ARG A 3 -6.66 35.56 -51.64
N PHE A 4 -6.72 34.78 -50.58
CA PHE A 4 -6.02 33.53 -50.33
C PHE A 4 -6.44 32.43 -51.33
N LEU A 5 -5.52 31.57 -51.75
CA LEU A 5 -5.85 30.22 -52.21
C LEU A 5 -4.99 29.23 -51.42
N ALA A 6 -5.63 28.64 -50.42
CA ALA A 6 -5.07 27.61 -49.55
C ALA A 6 -5.04 26.26 -50.30
N LEU A 7 -3.86 25.66 -50.35
CA LEU A 7 -3.68 24.28 -50.79
C LEU A 7 -4.09 23.36 -49.63
N PHE A 8 -5.18 22.64 -49.86
CA PHE A 8 -5.88 21.77 -48.92
C PHE A 8 -5.07 20.47 -48.76
N THR A 9 -4.22 20.36 -47.73
CA THR A 9 -3.59 19.10 -47.35
C THR A 9 -4.60 18.25 -46.57
N LEU A 10 -4.99 17.16 -47.20
CA LEU A 10 -5.95 16.17 -46.71
C LEU A 10 -5.30 15.37 -45.57
N VAL A 11 -5.57 15.77 -44.33
CA VAL A 11 -5.20 15.00 -43.13
C VAL A 11 -6.23 13.88 -42.95
N PHE A 12 -5.79 12.65 -43.16
CA PHE A 12 -6.50 11.43 -42.81
C PHE A 12 -6.77 11.44 -41.29
N VAL A 13 -8.01 11.70 -40.89
CA VAL A 13 -8.49 11.46 -39.52
C VAL A 13 -8.76 9.96 -39.40
N SER A 14 -7.75 9.20 -38.95
CA SER A 14 -7.99 7.87 -38.40
C SER A 14 -8.74 8.02 -37.10
N SER A 15 -10.06 7.86 -37.21
CA SER A 15 -11.01 7.66 -36.11
C SER A 15 -10.63 6.39 -35.33
N ALA A 16 -9.80 6.52 -34.31
CA ALA A 16 -9.81 5.59 -33.20
C ALA A 16 -10.91 6.05 -32.24
N CYS A 17 -11.98 5.26 -32.14
CA CYS A 17 -12.96 5.38 -31.08
C CYS A 17 -12.24 5.25 -29.73
N ALA A 18 -11.84 6.38 -29.15
CA ALA A 18 -11.58 6.47 -27.74
C ALA A 18 -12.96 6.40 -27.08
N GLU A 19 -13.34 5.20 -26.68
CA GLU A 19 -14.34 5.00 -25.65
C GLU A 19 -13.85 5.80 -24.45
N SER A 20 -14.38 7.02 -24.31
CA SER A 20 -14.05 7.95 -23.23
C SER A 20 -14.56 7.31 -21.96
N ALA A 21 -13.74 6.48 -21.35
CA ALA A 21 -13.92 6.07 -19.96
C ALA A 21 -14.19 7.37 -19.18
N PRO A 22 -15.26 7.42 -18.37
CA PRO A 22 -15.51 8.60 -17.56
C PRO A 22 -14.26 8.84 -16.73
N ILE A 23 -13.55 9.94 -16.98
CA ILE A 23 -12.47 10.40 -16.12
C ILE A 23 -13.14 10.63 -14.78
N ALA A 24 -12.93 9.71 -13.83
CA ALA A 24 -13.41 9.87 -12.48
C ALA A 24 -12.93 11.26 -12.01
N PRO A 25 -13.80 12.08 -11.40
CA PRO A 25 -13.43 13.44 -11.01
C PRO A 25 -12.15 13.37 -10.17
N GLU A 26 -11.09 14.04 -10.63
CA GLU A 26 -9.85 14.11 -9.89
C GLU A 26 -10.17 14.73 -8.52
N VAL A 27 -9.98 13.95 -7.46
CA VAL A 27 -10.16 14.40 -6.09
C VAL A 27 -9.14 15.51 -5.84
N SER A 28 -9.61 16.69 -5.46
CA SER A 28 -8.71 17.83 -5.26
C SER A 28 -7.89 17.65 -3.97
N GLU A 29 -6.73 18.31 -3.91
CA GLU A 29 -5.89 18.27 -2.71
C GLU A 29 -6.63 18.80 -1.48
N GLU A 30 -7.46 19.84 -1.65
CA GLU A 30 -8.27 20.41 -0.58
C GLU A 30 -9.29 19.41 -0.04
N GLN A 31 -9.84 18.53 -0.89
CA GLN A 31 -10.75 17.48 -0.45
C GLN A 31 -10.02 16.42 0.38
N ILE A 32 -8.81 16.03 -0.02
CA ILE A 32 -7.96 15.09 0.74
C ILE A 32 -7.64 15.69 2.12
N LEU A 33 -7.17 16.94 2.14
CA LEU A 33 -6.83 17.63 3.38
C LEU A 33 -8.05 17.86 4.26
N ALA A 34 -9.21 18.20 3.69
CA ALA A 34 -10.45 18.33 4.44
C ALA A 34 -10.90 17.01 5.08
N SER A 35 -10.79 15.90 4.33
CA SER A 35 -11.09 14.56 4.85
C SER A 35 -10.14 14.14 5.97
N LEU A 36 -8.85 14.41 5.83
CA LEU A 36 -7.86 14.13 6.88
C LEU A 36 -8.02 15.05 8.08
N SER A 37 -8.46 16.30 7.89
CA SER A 37 -8.65 17.28 8.96
C SER A 37 -10.01 17.16 9.65
N ALA A 38 -10.88 16.27 9.19
CA ALA A 38 -12.20 16.07 9.78
C ALA A 38 -12.10 15.79 11.27
N ARG A 39 -13.01 16.37 12.07
CA ARG A 39 -13.03 16.17 13.53
C ARG A 39 -13.14 14.68 13.90
N HIS A 40 -13.94 13.95 13.13
CA HIS A 40 -14.15 12.51 13.28
C HIS A 40 -13.53 11.77 12.10
N PHE A 41 -12.20 11.70 12.10
CA PHE A 41 -11.49 10.84 11.16
C PHE A 41 -11.59 9.39 11.64
N ASP A 42 -12.35 8.58 10.91
CA ASP A 42 -12.39 7.13 11.09
C ASP A 42 -11.56 6.49 9.96
N PRO A 43 -10.38 5.94 10.28
CA PRO A 43 -9.54 5.37 9.25
C PRO A 43 -10.13 4.05 8.69
N ASP A 44 -11.04 3.36 9.40
CA ASP A 44 -11.70 2.14 8.93
C ASP A 44 -12.82 2.43 7.93
N ARG A 45 -13.34 3.66 7.98
CA ARG A 45 -14.41 4.16 7.10
C ARG A 45 -14.02 5.52 6.52
N PRO A 46 -12.97 5.59 5.70
CA PRO A 46 -12.56 6.84 5.10
C PRO A 46 -13.57 7.30 4.05
N SER A 47 -13.59 8.60 3.77
CA SER A 47 -14.30 9.15 2.62
C SER A 47 -13.75 8.56 1.30
N GLU A 48 -14.59 8.45 0.27
CA GLU A 48 -14.19 8.01 -1.08
C GLU A 48 -13.00 8.80 -1.65
N ALA A 49 -12.88 10.08 -1.29
CA ALA A 49 -11.74 10.92 -1.66
C ALA A 49 -10.38 10.26 -1.33
N LEU A 50 -10.25 9.64 -0.16
CA LEU A 50 -9.00 9.04 0.33
C LEU A 50 -8.67 7.67 -0.31
N LYS A 51 -9.65 7.04 -0.97
CA LYS A 51 -9.47 5.75 -1.66
C LYS A 51 -9.01 5.93 -3.10
N SER A 52 -9.04 7.15 -3.63
CA SER A 52 -8.59 7.44 -4.98
C SER A 52 -7.08 7.25 -5.13
N GLU A 53 -6.64 6.84 -6.32
CA GLU A 53 -5.21 6.69 -6.63
C GLU A 53 -4.46 8.03 -6.53
N ASN A 54 -5.12 9.15 -6.87
CA ASN A 54 -4.58 10.49 -6.67
C ASN A 54 -4.31 10.75 -5.17
N ALA A 55 -5.26 10.39 -4.30
CA ALA A 55 -5.07 10.53 -2.86
C ALA A 55 -3.89 9.72 -2.33
N ARG A 56 -3.60 8.53 -2.91
CA ARG A 56 -2.46 7.72 -2.47
C ARG A 56 -1.15 8.49 -2.48
N ALA A 57 -0.82 9.15 -3.59
CA ALA A 57 0.43 9.91 -3.72
C ALA A 57 0.51 11.04 -2.68
N ARG A 58 -0.60 11.76 -2.45
CA ARG A 58 -0.65 12.82 -1.43
C ARG A 58 -0.54 12.27 -0.01
N LEU A 59 -1.17 11.14 0.28
CA LEU A 59 -1.08 10.45 1.57
C LEU A 59 0.35 9.99 1.86
N GLU A 60 1.04 9.45 0.86
CA GLU A 60 2.46 9.08 0.99
C GLU A 60 3.34 10.30 1.26
N ALA A 61 3.08 11.44 0.60
CA ALA A 61 3.80 12.68 0.83
C ALA A 61 3.58 13.20 2.26
N LEU A 62 2.32 13.26 2.72
CA LEU A 62 1.99 13.69 4.08
C LEU A 62 2.57 12.75 5.14
N ALA A 63 2.54 11.43 4.92
CA ALA A 63 3.07 10.44 5.84
C ALA A 63 4.62 10.49 5.95
N ARG A 64 5.33 11.00 4.94
CA ARG A 64 6.77 11.31 5.02
C ARG A 64 7.08 12.52 5.90
N LEU A 65 6.05 13.17 6.46
CA LEU A 65 6.16 14.29 7.38
C LEU A 65 6.81 15.50 6.68
N GLU A 66 6.08 16.03 5.70
CA GLU A 66 6.49 17.27 5.01
C GLU A 66 6.89 18.35 6.02
N PRO A 67 7.92 19.16 5.72
CA PRO A 67 8.24 20.33 6.53
C PRO A 67 6.97 21.15 6.73
N ASP A 68 6.68 21.52 7.98
CA ASP A 68 5.51 22.32 8.39
C ASP A 68 4.15 21.60 8.38
N ALA A 69 4.07 20.32 7.97
CA ALA A 69 2.83 19.56 8.10
C ALA A 69 2.55 19.20 9.57
N PRO A 70 1.32 19.43 10.07
CA PRO A 70 0.94 18.96 11.39
C PRO A 70 1.10 17.44 11.51
N VAL A 71 1.77 16.98 12.58
CA VAL A 71 2.04 15.55 12.82
C VAL A 71 0.77 14.70 12.76
N HIS A 72 -0.35 15.20 13.27
CA HIS A 72 -1.62 14.48 13.23
C HIS A 72 -2.12 14.20 11.79
N LEU A 73 -1.79 15.04 10.81
CA LEU A 73 -2.13 14.77 9.41
C LEU A 73 -1.26 13.66 8.84
N ALA A 74 0.02 13.61 9.20
CA ALA A 74 0.92 12.51 8.82
C ALA A 74 0.43 11.17 9.40
N GLU A 75 0.02 11.16 10.67
CA GLU A 75 -0.56 9.98 11.34
C GLU A 75 -1.82 9.49 10.65
N ARG A 76 -2.75 10.41 10.36
CA ARG A 76 -4.00 10.08 9.65
C ARG A 76 -3.74 9.64 8.21
N ALA A 77 -2.75 10.24 7.55
CA ALA A 77 -2.36 9.85 6.21
C ALA A 77 -1.79 8.43 6.19
N ALA A 78 -0.87 8.10 7.10
CA ALA A 78 -0.32 6.76 7.26
C ALA A 78 -1.41 5.72 7.60
N ALA A 79 -2.41 6.10 8.40
CA ALA A 79 -3.56 5.24 8.67
C ALA A 79 -4.39 5.00 7.39
N ALA A 80 -4.66 6.03 6.59
CA ALA A 80 -5.46 5.91 5.38
C ALA A 80 -4.78 5.07 4.27
N LEU A 81 -3.45 4.92 4.28
CA LEU A 81 -2.71 4.11 3.31
C LEU A 81 -3.12 2.62 3.31
N ARG A 82 -3.80 2.11 4.34
CA ARG A 82 -4.33 0.73 4.32
C ARG A 82 -5.36 0.48 3.20
N HIS A 83 -6.02 1.52 2.72
CA HIS A 83 -6.97 1.41 1.60
C HIS A 83 -6.27 1.25 0.25
N HIS A 84 -4.94 1.37 0.25
CA HIS A 84 -4.05 1.20 -0.90
C HIS A 84 -3.20 -0.07 -0.77
N GLY A 85 -3.80 -1.16 -0.25
CA GLY A 85 -3.12 -2.43 0.08
C GLY A 85 -2.43 -3.16 -1.09
N ALA A 86 -2.69 -2.76 -2.34
CA ALA A 86 -1.96 -3.29 -3.49
C ALA A 86 -0.59 -2.60 -3.71
N SER A 87 -0.42 -1.38 -3.17
CA SER A 87 0.71 -0.50 -3.45
C SER A 87 1.99 -0.92 -2.72
N GLU A 88 3.02 -1.23 -3.49
CA GLU A 88 4.35 -1.49 -2.96
C GLU A 88 5.00 -0.24 -2.34
N SER A 89 4.85 0.94 -2.95
CA SER A 89 5.43 2.17 -2.42
C SER A 89 4.84 2.53 -1.05
N SER A 90 3.52 2.36 -0.90
CA SER A 90 2.83 2.60 0.37
C SER A 90 3.30 1.60 1.44
N ARG A 91 3.42 0.32 1.08
CA ARG A 91 3.96 -0.72 1.98
C ARG A 91 5.37 -0.40 2.46
N LEU A 92 6.29 -0.07 1.54
CA LEU A 92 7.68 0.24 1.86
C LEU A 92 7.80 1.50 2.73
N LEU A 93 7.00 2.53 2.46
CA LEU A 93 6.93 3.71 3.30
C LEU A 93 6.47 3.37 4.72
N LEU A 94 5.42 2.57 4.88
CA LEU A 94 4.91 2.20 6.21
C LEU A 94 5.93 1.35 6.98
N LEU A 95 6.68 0.47 6.30
CA LEU A 95 7.79 -0.28 6.92
C LEU A 95 8.89 0.66 7.40
N ASP A 96 9.32 1.60 6.56
CA ASP A 96 10.35 2.60 6.89
C ASP A 96 9.93 3.45 8.11
N LEU A 97 8.67 3.92 8.12
CA LEU A 97 8.11 4.66 9.25
C LEU A 97 8.10 3.83 10.54
N ALA A 98 7.69 2.56 10.47
CA ALA A 98 7.63 1.68 11.64
C ALA A 98 9.03 1.29 12.16
N GLU A 99 10.04 1.23 11.29
CA GLU A 99 11.38 0.76 11.62
C GLU A 99 12.30 1.84 12.22
N LYS A 100 12.12 3.10 11.81
CA LYS A 100 12.96 4.24 12.20
C LYS A 100 12.73 4.72 13.63
N ASP A 101 13.82 4.93 14.36
CA ASP A 101 13.79 5.35 15.77
C ASP A 101 13.50 6.84 15.97
N GLU A 102 13.62 7.65 14.93
CA GLU A 102 13.23 9.06 14.91
C GLU A 102 11.73 9.28 14.61
N THR A 103 11.01 8.26 14.12
CA THR A 103 9.59 8.42 13.76
C THR A 103 8.76 8.67 15.03
N PRO A 104 7.85 9.67 15.04
CA PRO A 104 6.96 9.92 16.18
C PRO A 104 6.13 8.68 16.54
N PRO A 105 5.87 8.42 17.84
CA PRO A 105 5.15 7.22 18.27
C PRO A 105 3.77 7.04 17.60
N GLY A 106 2.97 8.10 17.50
CA GLY A 106 1.65 8.03 16.86
C GLY A 106 1.73 7.68 15.36
N LEU A 107 2.79 8.13 14.68
CA LEU A 107 3.00 7.81 13.27
C LEU A 107 3.44 6.34 13.10
N ARG A 108 4.28 5.82 14.00
CA ARG A 108 4.62 4.39 14.03
C ARG A 108 3.40 3.53 14.31
N GLU A 109 2.54 3.95 15.25
CA GLU A 109 1.29 3.25 15.57
C GLU A 109 0.37 3.16 14.34
N ALA A 110 0.16 4.28 13.65
CA ALA A 110 -0.61 4.32 12.42
C ALA A 110 0.00 3.41 11.34
N ALA A 111 1.34 3.42 11.20
CA ALA A 111 2.03 2.58 10.24
C ALA A 111 1.87 1.09 10.51
N LEU A 112 2.09 0.65 11.76
CA LEU A 112 1.92 -0.73 12.19
C LEU A 112 0.47 -1.23 12.01
N SER A 113 -0.50 -0.37 12.34
CA SER A 113 -1.92 -0.66 12.15
C SER A 113 -2.27 -0.87 10.67
N SER A 114 -1.79 0.01 9.79
CA SER A 114 -1.98 -0.10 8.34
C SER A 114 -1.30 -1.34 7.75
N LEU A 115 -0.06 -1.64 8.16
CA LEU A 115 0.66 -2.85 7.77
C LEU A 115 -0.14 -4.11 8.14
N GLY A 116 -0.65 -4.17 9.37
CA GLY A 116 -1.42 -5.32 9.83
C GLY A 116 -2.78 -5.47 9.14
N SER A 117 -3.36 -4.37 8.67
CA SER A 117 -4.69 -4.37 8.06
C SER A 117 -4.65 -4.73 6.57
N ALA A 118 -3.66 -4.25 5.84
CA ALA A 118 -3.64 -4.30 4.38
C ALA A 118 -2.48 -5.09 3.77
N PHE A 119 -1.45 -5.41 4.56
CA PHE A 119 -0.22 -6.01 4.07
C PHE A 119 0.25 -7.20 4.91
N ALA A 120 -0.60 -7.74 5.79
CA ALA A 120 -0.21 -8.77 6.76
C ALA A 120 0.16 -10.13 6.13
N ASP A 121 -0.28 -10.39 4.91
CA ASP A 121 0.11 -11.54 4.08
C ASP A 121 1.46 -11.33 3.36
N ARG A 122 1.85 -10.07 3.16
CA ARG A 122 3.11 -9.70 2.50
C ARG A 122 4.25 -9.68 3.50
N GLU A 123 5.34 -10.36 3.19
CA GLU A 123 6.55 -10.38 4.02
C GLU A 123 6.31 -10.80 5.48
N LYS A 124 5.45 -11.82 5.69
CA LYS A 124 5.08 -12.38 7.01
C LYS A 124 6.26 -12.47 7.99
N ALA A 125 7.40 -13.01 7.57
CA ALA A 125 8.58 -13.15 8.42
C ALA A 125 9.11 -11.79 8.92
N ARG A 126 9.19 -10.78 8.04
CA ARG A 126 9.63 -9.42 8.39
C ARG A 126 8.64 -8.76 9.36
N LEU A 127 7.33 -8.87 9.08
CA LEU A 127 6.31 -8.27 9.94
C LEU A 127 6.26 -8.93 11.33
N LEU A 128 6.51 -10.24 11.42
CA LEU A 128 6.64 -10.93 12.71
C LEU A 128 7.87 -10.46 13.48
N ALA A 129 9.04 -10.39 12.84
CA ALA A 129 10.25 -9.89 13.49
C ALA A 129 10.08 -8.43 13.96
N LEU A 130 9.44 -7.59 13.14
CA LEU A 130 9.09 -6.21 13.51
C LEU A 130 8.14 -6.17 14.72
N SER A 131 7.11 -7.03 14.72
CA SER A 131 6.17 -7.14 15.83
C SER A 131 6.83 -7.52 17.15
N GLU A 132 7.77 -8.47 17.11
CA GLU A 132 8.50 -8.96 18.29
C GLU A 132 9.42 -7.86 18.83
N ARG A 133 10.21 -7.23 17.94
CA ARG A 133 11.10 -6.13 18.30
C ARG A 133 10.38 -4.96 18.96
N LEU A 134 9.17 -4.63 18.49
CA LEU A 134 8.41 -3.47 18.96
C LEU A 134 7.39 -3.81 20.07
N SER A 135 7.21 -5.08 20.45
CA SER A 135 6.23 -5.49 21.47
C SER A 135 6.54 -4.97 22.89
N GLU A 136 7.77 -4.54 23.13
CA GLU A 136 8.24 -3.96 24.40
C GLU A 136 8.66 -2.49 24.25
N HIS A 137 8.19 -1.83 23.18
CA HIS A 137 8.50 -0.43 22.93
C HIS A 137 8.00 0.47 24.08
N PRO A 138 8.74 1.53 24.48
CA PRO A 138 8.37 2.40 25.59
C PRO A 138 7.05 3.15 25.38
N SER A 139 6.67 3.45 24.14
CA SER A 139 5.29 3.87 23.83
C SER A 139 4.34 2.67 23.91
N LEU A 140 3.39 2.76 24.84
CA LEU A 140 2.34 1.75 25.02
C LEU A 140 1.52 1.52 23.75
N GLY A 141 1.26 2.58 22.96
CA GLY A 141 0.49 2.45 21.73
C GLY A 141 1.26 1.68 20.66
N VAL A 142 2.55 2.00 20.46
CA VAL A 142 3.44 1.27 19.54
C VAL A 142 3.54 -0.20 19.94
N ALA A 143 3.77 -0.47 21.23
CA ALA A 143 3.83 -1.84 21.75
C ALA A 143 2.52 -2.60 21.53
N ARG A 144 1.37 -1.93 21.72
CA ARG A 144 0.06 -2.51 21.48
C ARG A 144 -0.15 -2.84 20.01
N GLU A 145 0.08 -1.90 19.10
CA GLU A 145 -0.10 -2.14 17.66
C GLU A 145 0.90 -3.15 17.10
N ALA A 146 2.12 -3.21 17.64
CA ALA A 146 3.09 -4.25 17.30
C ALA A 146 2.56 -5.64 17.67
N ARG A 147 2.02 -5.83 18.88
CA ARG A 147 1.40 -7.10 19.28
C ARG A 147 0.21 -7.46 18.39
N LEU A 148 -0.64 -6.49 18.06
CA LEU A 148 -1.78 -6.69 17.16
C LEU A 148 -1.33 -7.05 15.74
N LEU A 149 -0.28 -6.40 15.22
CA LEU A 149 0.35 -6.78 13.95
C LEU A 149 0.76 -8.25 13.96
N GLY A 150 1.47 -8.69 15.01
CA GLY A 150 1.87 -10.09 15.17
C GLY A 150 0.68 -11.05 15.21
N VAL A 151 -0.44 -10.66 15.83
CA VAL A 151 -1.68 -11.46 15.80
C VAL A 151 -2.28 -11.50 14.39
N ARG A 152 -2.47 -10.34 13.74
CA ARG A 152 -3.06 -10.21 12.40
C ARG A 152 -2.29 -11.05 11.37
N VAL A 153 -0.96 -10.96 11.38
CA VAL A 153 -0.06 -11.71 10.48
C VAL A 153 -0.14 -13.22 10.70
N ARG A 154 -0.25 -13.68 11.97
CA ARG A 154 -0.41 -15.12 12.26
C ARG A 154 -1.78 -15.64 11.85
N VAL A 155 -2.84 -14.87 12.10
CA VAL A 155 -4.23 -15.24 11.77
C VAL A 155 -4.46 -15.28 10.27
N GLN A 156 -4.00 -14.28 9.51
CA GLN A 156 -4.15 -14.28 8.05
C GLN A 156 -3.34 -15.40 7.39
N GLY A 157 -2.17 -15.75 7.94
CA GLY A 157 -1.45 -16.94 7.50
C GLY A 157 -2.14 -18.28 7.80
N PHE A 158 -3.25 -18.29 8.55
CA PHE A 158 -4.09 -19.46 8.80
C PHE A 158 -5.28 -19.56 7.83
N ILE A 159 -5.63 -18.45 7.16
CA ILE A 159 -6.62 -18.38 6.09
C ILE A 159 -5.84 -18.20 4.77
N ALA A 160 -5.10 -19.22 4.36
CA ALA A 160 -4.62 -19.26 2.99
C ALA A 160 -5.85 -19.28 2.05
N PRO A 161 -5.90 -18.47 0.98
CA PRO A 161 -6.91 -18.68 -0.05
C PRO A 161 -6.75 -20.13 -0.58
N PRO A 162 -7.83 -20.89 -0.76
CA PRO A 162 -7.75 -22.22 -1.35
C PRO A 162 -7.16 -22.06 -2.77
N GLY A 163 -5.92 -22.52 -2.96
CA GLY A 163 -5.22 -22.48 -4.25
C GLY A 163 -3.77 -21.97 -4.25
N ALA A 164 -3.20 -21.53 -3.12
CA ALA A 164 -1.82 -21.03 -3.09
C ALA A 164 -0.72 -22.12 -3.03
N ASP A 165 -1.08 -23.41 -3.06
CA ASP A 165 -0.14 -24.54 -2.87
C ASP A 165 0.03 -25.45 -4.11
N GLU A 166 -0.29 -24.97 -5.32
CA GLU A 166 -0.15 -25.81 -6.53
C GLU A 166 1.20 -25.65 -7.28
N SER A 167 2.20 -24.97 -6.71
CA SER A 167 3.49 -24.76 -7.40
C SER A 167 4.70 -25.43 -6.75
N ARG A 168 4.49 -26.35 -5.79
CA ARG A 168 5.60 -27.08 -5.15
C ARG A 168 5.71 -28.57 -5.47
N GLU A 169 4.90 -29.09 -6.38
CA GLU A 169 4.99 -30.49 -6.79
C GLU A 169 5.09 -30.60 -8.31
N ARG A 170 6.28 -30.31 -8.84
CA ARG A 170 6.78 -30.79 -10.14
C ARG A 170 8.25 -30.41 -10.31
N ASP A 171 9.10 -31.12 -9.58
CA ASP A 171 10.44 -31.43 -10.08
C ASP A 171 10.81 -32.86 -9.63
N GLU A 172 9.97 -33.82 -10.05
CA GLU A 172 10.40 -35.20 -10.19
C GLU A 172 11.29 -35.28 -11.43
N GLY A 173 12.59 -35.11 -11.19
CA GLY A 173 13.57 -34.83 -12.23
C GLY A 173 14.90 -35.56 -12.07
N ARG A 174 14.86 -36.86 -11.74
CA ARG A 174 15.86 -37.86 -12.18
C ARG A 174 17.26 -37.79 -11.55
N ASP A 175 17.47 -38.58 -10.50
CA ASP A 175 18.77 -39.22 -10.23
C ASP A 175 18.54 -40.64 -9.69
N GLU A 176 18.49 -41.63 -10.59
CA GLU A 176 18.62 -43.04 -10.22
C GLU A 176 20.12 -43.42 -10.13
N PRO A 177 20.62 -43.92 -8.99
CA PRO A 177 21.91 -44.58 -8.95
C PRO A 177 21.78 -46.01 -9.46
N ARG A 178 22.31 -46.28 -10.66
CA ARG A 178 22.49 -47.64 -11.20
C ARG A 178 23.50 -48.42 -10.36
N LEU A 179 23.02 -49.23 -9.42
CA LEU A 179 23.81 -50.28 -8.78
C LEU A 179 24.07 -51.39 -9.81
N ARG A 180 25.31 -51.47 -10.31
CA ARG A 180 25.82 -52.64 -11.05
C ARG A 180 26.02 -53.79 -10.07
N PHE A 181 25.23 -54.85 -10.20
CA PHE A 181 25.65 -56.17 -9.73
C PHE A 181 26.38 -56.90 -10.85
N ARG A 182 27.50 -57.49 -10.47
CA ARG A 182 28.47 -58.21 -11.30
C ARG A 182 28.29 -59.68 -10.99
N ASP A 183 27.94 -60.47 -12.01
CA ASP A 183 28.19 -61.90 -12.09
C ASP A 183 29.06 -62.16 -13.32
#